data_AF-A0A937N643-F1
#
_entry.id   AF-A0A937N643-F1
#
_cell.length_a   1.000
_cell.length_b   1.000
_cell.length_c   1.000
_cell.angle_alpha   90.00
_cell.angle_beta   90.00
_cell.angle_gamma   90.00
#
_symmetry.space_group_name_H-M   'P 1'
#
loop_
_entity.id
_entity.type
_entity.pdbx_description
1 polymer ?
#
loop_
_entity_poly.entity_id
_entity_poly.type
_entity_poly.pdbx_seq_one_letter_code
_entity_poly.pdbx_strand_id
1 'polypeptide(L)'
;MGVTELQALVVDDDAIARKMLAFALEQEGFRCDSAEDGLQADAKIAQRAYDLVVTDLKMPNKHGHSLAVDLLGMERPPVIVIHTSVDDPRLTKDLMSRGVDDIMYKPVQPAAFAAKAKSLVSRRQNDRPAAASTESFNDSLGSTEMSAKTSSNDFGRYRIIREAGRGNMATVYLATDLRLDRDVALKILRTDGDETIASFDRFQEEAKTAATLSHSGICPVYDVGTFDGRHYIAMGFVEGHPLSRYISSERLQPERQVALVVRKLAKALNHAHERGIVHRDLKPANIMINSDGQPVITDFGLAARMGEANVQLTQAGQLVGTPAYMSPEQANGESELIGPASDVYSLGVILYQLLTSRLPFDGSVVKVIYKIISEDPEPPSKHRPNVDSGLEDLCLSMMAKSIEDRPPSMQTVADVLGGFLTTAGRRSKTTAVAT
;
A
#
# COMPACT_ATOMS: atom_id res chain seq x y z
N MET A 1 10.73 -33.07 25.75
CA MET A 1 9.49 -32.49 26.31
C MET A 1 8.66 -32.04 25.13
N GLY A 2 7.48 -32.62 24.92
CA GLY A 2 6.66 -32.34 23.73
C GLY A 2 6.29 -30.87 23.69
N VAL A 3 6.51 -30.22 22.54
CA VAL A 3 6.02 -28.86 22.30
C VAL A 3 4.51 -28.96 22.30
N THR A 4 3.86 -28.39 23.31
CA THR A 4 2.40 -28.33 23.37
C THR A 4 1.93 -27.42 22.25
N GLU A 5 1.16 -27.98 21.31
CA GLU A 5 0.63 -27.28 20.13
C GLU A 5 -0.47 -26.30 20.58
N LEU A 6 -0.30 -25.00 20.30
CA LEU A 6 -1.22 -23.94 20.72
C LEU A 6 -2.57 -24.11 20.01
N GLN A 7 -3.68 -23.98 20.75
CA GLN A 7 -5.02 -24.13 20.18
C GLN A 7 -5.66 -22.75 19.94
N ALA A 8 -6.14 -22.50 18.73
CA ALA A 8 -6.85 -21.28 18.36
C ALA A 8 -8.28 -21.55 17.89
N LEU A 9 -9.21 -20.64 18.21
CA LEU A 9 -10.57 -20.64 17.69
C LEU A 9 -10.81 -19.35 16.91
N VAL A 10 -11.17 -19.47 15.64
CA VAL A 10 -11.54 -18.33 14.78
C VAL A 10 -13.05 -18.30 14.60
N VAL A 11 -13.69 -17.22 15.06
CA VAL A 11 -15.14 -17.03 15.03
C VAL A 11 -15.45 -15.84 14.14
N ASP A 12 -16.05 -16.08 12.99
CA ASP A 12 -16.37 -15.04 11.99
C ASP A 12 -17.51 -15.58 11.12
N ASP A 13 -18.48 -14.79 10.70
CA ASP A 13 -19.56 -15.28 9.84
C ASP A 13 -19.10 -15.42 8.37
N ASP A 14 -18.04 -14.72 7.98
CA ASP A 14 -17.41 -14.83 6.66
C ASP A 14 -16.49 -16.07 6.57
N ALA A 15 -16.89 -17.04 5.75
CA ALA A 15 -16.14 -18.28 5.53
C ALA A 15 -14.73 -18.09 4.95
N ILE A 16 -14.52 -17.02 4.17
CA ILE A 16 -13.21 -16.69 3.59
C ILE A 16 -12.32 -16.09 4.69
N ALA A 17 -12.84 -15.17 5.49
CA ALA A 17 -12.12 -14.59 6.62
C ALA A 17 -11.67 -15.66 7.62
N ARG A 18 -12.57 -16.60 7.97
CA ARG A 18 -12.24 -17.75 8.83
C ARG A 18 -11.07 -18.56 8.28
N LYS A 19 -11.13 -18.97 7.00
CA LYS A 19 -10.10 -19.80 6.37
C LYS A 19 -8.75 -19.09 6.29
N MET A 20 -8.76 -17.81 5.93
CA MET A 20 -7.54 -17.01 5.81
C MET A 20 -6.83 -16.81 7.15
N LEU A 21 -7.57 -16.45 8.21
CA LEU A 21 -7.00 -16.28 9.54
C LEU A 21 -6.53 -17.59 10.13
N ALA A 22 -7.31 -18.67 9.97
CA ALA A 22 -6.91 -20.00 10.40
C ALA A 22 -5.61 -20.44 9.71
N PHE A 23 -5.51 -20.27 8.39
CA PHE A 23 -4.31 -20.61 7.63
C PHE A 23 -3.08 -19.82 8.12
N ALA A 24 -3.21 -18.51 8.37
CA ALA A 24 -2.10 -17.70 8.84
C ALA A 24 -1.66 -18.08 10.27
N LEU A 25 -2.61 -18.38 11.16
CA LEU A 25 -2.31 -18.88 12.50
C LEU A 25 -1.65 -20.27 12.46
N GLU A 26 -2.04 -21.14 11.53
CA GLU A 26 -1.40 -22.44 11.33
C GLU A 26 0.08 -22.31 10.92
N GLN A 27 0.43 -21.32 10.09
CA GLN A 27 1.84 -21.02 9.77
C GLN A 27 2.64 -20.59 11.00
N GLU A 28 1.98 -20.03 12.01
CA GLU A 28 2.60 -19.63 13.27
C GLU A 28 2.59 -20.73 14.36
N GLY A 29 2.13 -21.94 14.02
CA GLY A 29 2.16 -23.10 14.90
C GLY A 29 0.92 -23.26 15.79
N PHE A 30 -0.19 -22.63 15.42
CA PHE A 30 -1.49 -22.88 16.04
C PHE A 30 -2.22 -24.03 15.32
N ARG A 31 -2.99 -24.81 16.09
CA ARG A 31 -4.03 -25.67 15.56
C ARG A 31 -5.36 -24.94 15.65
N CYS A 32 -5.98 -24.68 14.50
CA CYS A 32 -7.17 -23.85 14.41
C CYS A 32 -8.46 -24.65 14.32
N ASP A 33 -9.46 -24.25 15.10
CA ASP A 33 -10.87 -24.53 14.83
C ASP A 33 -11.57 -23.27 14.33
N SER A 34 -12.71 -23.45 13.67
CA SER A 34 -13.53 -22.35 13.19
C SER A 34 -14.99 -22.46 13.65
N ALA A 35 -15.64 -21.34 13.93
CA ALA A 35 -17.08 -21.25 14.23
C ALA A 35 -17.71 -20.08 13.47
N GLU A 36 -18.98 -20.22 13.07
CA GLU A 36 -19.67 -19.20 12.25
C GLU A 36 -20.35 -18.11 13.09
N ASP A 37 -20.55 -18.37 14.39
CA ASP A 37 -21.15 -17.45 15.34
C ASP A 37 -20.73 -17.78 16.78
N GLY A 38 -21.14 -16.94 17.74
CA GLY A 38 -20.82 -17.15 19.14
C GLY A 38 -21.45 -18.39 19.78
N LEU A 39 -22.58 -18.92 19.26
CA LEU A 39 -23.20 -20.13 19.83
C LEU A 39 -22.41 -21.38 19.46
N GLN A 40 -21.96 -21.46 18.20
CA GLN A 40 -21.05 -22.52 17.76
C GLN A 40 -19.70 -22.41 18.48
N ALA A 41 -19.23 -21.19 18.75
CA ALA A 41 -18.02 -20.97 19.55
C ALA A 41 -18.18 -21.52 20.97
N ASP A 42 -19.28 -21.22 21.67
CA ASP A 42 -19.56 -21.73 23.02
C ASP A 42 -19.54 -23.27 23.05
N ALA A 43 -20.18 -23.92 22.07
CA ALA A 43 -20.21 -25.37 21.97
C ALA A 43 -18.80 -25.98 21.82
N LYS A 44 -17.88 -25.27 21.16
CA LYS A 44 -16.48 -25.66 21.00
C LYS A 44 -15.66 -25.39 22.24
N ILE A 45 -15.86 -24.25 22.89
CA ILE A 45 -15.18 -23.87 24.15
C ILE A 45 -15.56 -24.83 25.28
N ALA A 46 -16.80 -25.34 25.30
CA ALA A 46 -17.24 -26.35 26.25
C ALA A 46 -16.54 -27.72 26.07
N GLN A 47 -16.04 -28.01 24.87
CA GLN A 47 -15.39 -29.29 24.56
C GLN A 47 -13.89 -29.27 24.84
N ARG A 48 -13.24 -28.10 24.73
CA ARG A 48 -11.79 -27.96 24.94
C ARG A 48 -11.39 -26.52 25.24
N ALA A 49 -10.24 -26.38 25.89
CA ALA A 49 -9.61 -25.08 26.10
C ALA A 49 -8.90 -24.60 24.83
N TYR A 50 -8.87 -23.28 24.66
CA TYR A 50 -8.13 -22.58 23.63
C TYR A 50 -7.09 -21.65 24.28
N ASP A 51 -5.96 -21.46 23.62
CA ASP A 51 -4.96 -20.46 24.01
C ASP A 51 -5.29 -19.08 23.42
N LEU A 52 -5.97 -19.08 22.26
CA LEU A 52 -6.37 -17.89 21.51
C LEU A 52 -7.81 -18.04 21.00
N VAL A 53 -8.62 -17.00 21.19
CA VAL A 53 -9.91 -16.85 20.51
C VAL A 53 -9.91 -15.54 19.74
N VAL A 54 -10.18 -15.65 18.45
CA VAL A 54 -10.34 -14.52 17.53
C VAL A 54 -11.81 -14.44 17.19
N THR A 55 -12.46 -13.30 17.39
CA THR A 55 -13.90 -13.16 17.11
C THR A 55 -14.24 -11.88 16.37
N ASP A 56 -15.10 -11.98 15.34
CA ASP A 56 -15.74 -10.81 14.76
C ASP A 56 -16.81 -10.25 15.71
N LEU A 57 -16.93 -8.93 15.76
CA LEU A 57 -17.85 -8.24 16.67
C LEU A 57 -19.32 -8.42 16.25
N LYS A 58 -19.60 -8.46 14.95
CA LYS A 58 -20.94 -8.59 14.35
C LYS A 58 -21.08 -9.91 13.60
N MET A 59 -21.55 -10.91 14.33
CA MET A 59 -21.92 -12.21 13.79
C MET A 59 -23.42 -12.46 14.02
N PRO A 60 -24.08 -13.36 13.27
CA PRO A 60 -25.47 -13.75 13.52
C PRO A 60 -25.61 -14.45 14.87
N ASN A 61 -26.83 -14.51 15.40
CA ASN A 61 -27.16 -15.13 16.69
C ASN A 61 -26.46 -14.48 17.90
N LYS A 62 -25.29 -14.97 18.30
CA LYS A 62 -24.49 -14.42 19.41
C LYS A 62 -23.33 -13.61 18.85
N HIS A 63 -23.36 -12.31 19.11
CA HIS A 63 -22.33 -11.35 18.69
C HIS A 63 -21.00 -11.55 19.42
N GLY A 64 -19.89 -11.11 18.81
CA GLY A 64 -18.55 -11.26 19.38
C GLY A 64 -18.34 -10.50 20.68
N HIS A 65 -19.08 -9.40 20.91
CA HIS A 65 -19.05 -8.69 22.19
C HIS A 65 -19.51 -9.59 23.34
N SER A 66 -20.66 -10.25 23.19
CA SER A 66 -21.19 -11.15 24.21
C SER A 66 -20.28 -12.37 24.41
N LEU A 67 -19.73 -12.91 23.32
CA LEU A 67 -18.76 -14.01 23.40
C LEU A 67 -17.50 -13.59 24.19
N ALA A 68 -16.95 -12.41 23.91
CA ALA A 68 -15.77 -11.90 24.61
C ALA A 68 -16.02 -11.67 26.10
N VAL A 69 -17.20 -11.15 26.46
CA VAL A 69 -17.60 -10.97 27.87
C VAL A 69 -17.66 -12.31 28.60
N ASP A 70 -18.22 -13.35 27.97
CA ASP A 70 -18.31 -14.68 28.56
C ASP A 70 -16.93 -15.32 28.73
N LEU A 71 -16.07 -15.18 27.72
CA LEU A 71 -14.68 -15.67 27.76
C LEU A 71 -13.88 -15.01 28.89
N LEU A 72 -14.05 -13.71 29.10
CA LEU A 72 -13.40 -12.98 30.20
C LEU A 72 -13.87 -13.43 31.59
N GLY A 73 -15.07 -14.00 31.70
CA GLY A 73 -15.60 -14.57 32.94
C GLY A 73 -15.05 -15.96 33.30
N MET A 74 -14.24 -16.57 32.42
CA MET A 74 -13.65 -17.89 32.68
C MET A 74 -12.57 -17.81 33.77
N GLU A 75 -12.36 -18.90 34.52
CA GLU A 75 -11.27 -19.00 35.51
C GLU A 75 -9.88 -18.84 34.85
N ARG A 76 -9.76 -19.29 33.59
CA ARG A 76 -8.57 -19.14 32.76
C ARG A 76 -8.98 -18.67 31.37
N PRO A 77 -9.15 -17.35 31.19
CA PRO A 77 -9.53 -16.81 29.89
C PRO A 77 -8.39 -17.01 28.88
N PRO A 78 -8.71 -17.37 27.61
CA PRO A 78 -7.75 -17.38 26.51
C PRO A 78 -7.24 -15.95 26.24
N VAL A 79 -6.24 -15.81 25.36
CA VAL A 79 -6.03 -14.53 24.69
C VAL A 79 -7.24 -14.24 23.82
N ILE A 80 -7.85 -13.07 23.99
CA ILE A 80 -9.05 -12.67 23.23
C ILE A 80 -8.68 -11.54 22.30
N VAL A 81 -8.82 -11.79 21.00
CA VAL A 81 -8.61 -10.79 19.95
C VAL A 81 -9.94 -10.52 19.24
N ILE A 82 -10.37 -9.28 19.23
CA ILE A 82 -11.53 -8.86 18.44
C ILE A 82 -11.03 -8.52 17.03
N HIS A 83 -11.56 -9.18 16.00
CA HIS A 83 -11.24 -8.89 14.61
C HIS A 83 -12.46 -8.33 13.90
N THR A 84 -12.60 -7.00 13.79
CA THR A 84 -13.88 -6.39 13.40
C THR A 84 -13.79 -5.29 12.35
N SER A 85 -14.82 -5.17 11.51
CA SER A 85 -15.04 -4.01 10.62
C SER A 85 -15.85 -2.89 11.29
N VAL A 86 -16.30 -3.09 12.54
CA VAL A 86 -17.14 -2.15 13.28
C VAL A 86 -16.28 -1.13 14.00
N ASP A 87 -16.31 0.12 13.54
CA ASP A 87 -15.75 1.25 14.27
C ASP A 87 -16.80 1.86 15.22
N ASP A 88 -16.94 1.26 16.40
CA ASP A 88 -17.70 1.82 17.52
C ASP A 88 -16.76 2.08 18.70
N PRO A 89 -16.30 3.34 18.88
CA PRO A 89 -15.39 3.71 19.96
C PRO A 89 -15.92 3.44 21.38
N ARG A 90 -17.25 3.34 21.56
CA ARG A 90 -17.84 3.03 22.88
C ARG A 90 -17.74 1.55 23.17
N LEU A 91 -18.08 0.73 22.18
CA LEU A 91 -18.07 -0.73 22.29
C LEU A 91 -16.65 -1.28 22.44
N THR A 92 -15.71 -0.74 21.67
CA THR A 92 -14.30 -1.13 21.70
C THR A 92 -13.62 -0.67 23.00
N LYS A 93 -13.95 0.55 23.49
CA LYS A 93 -13.49 1.02 24.81
C LYS A 93 -14.05 0.17 25.95
N ASP A 94 -15.31 -0.25 25.88
CA ASP A 94 -15.89 -1.18 26.87
C ASP A 94 -15.12 -2.51 26.89
N LEU A 95 -14.90 -3.14 25.74
CA LEU A 95 -14.16 -4.40 25.63
C LEU A 95 -12.71 -4.30 26.14
N MET A 96 -11.99 -3.25 25.76
CA MET A 96 -10.63 -3.03 26.27
C MET A 96 -10.63 -2.80 27.79
N SER A 97 -11.59 -2.04 28.32
CA SER A 97 -11.71 -1.81 29.77
C SER A 97 -12.03 -3.08 30.56
N ARG A 98 -12.61 -4.09 29.92
CA ARG A 98 -12.92 -5.40 30.50
C ARG A 98 -11.75 -6.40 30.41
N GLY A 99 -10.69 -6.07 29.68
CA GLY A 99 -9.47 -6.88 29.60
C GLY A 99 -9.37 -7.80 28.37
N VAL A 100 -10.09 -7.50 27.29
CA VAL A 100 -9.75 -8.05 25.95
C VAL A 100 -8.30 -7.69 25.62
N ASP A 101 -7.53 -8.65 25.11
CA ASP A 101 -6.09 -8.48 24.88
C ASP A 101 -5.77 -7.53 23.73
N ASP A 102 -6.59 -7.54 22.68
CA ASP A 102 -6.41 -6.66 21.54
C ASP A 102 -7.68 -6.52 20.68
N ILE A 103 -7.77 -5.40 19.97
CA ILE A 103 -8.79 -5.16 18.95
C ILE A 103 -8.07 -4.85 17.65
N MET A 104 -8.25 -5.72 16.66
CA MET A 104 -7.68 -5.59 15.33
C MET A 104 -8.81 -5.28 14.33
N TYR A 105 -8.67 -4.18 13.63
CA TYR A 105 -9.69 -3.76 12.67
C TYR A 105 -9.47 -4.40 11.31
N LYS A 106 -10.53 -4.96 10.72
CA LYS A 106 -10.55 -5.52 9.36
C LYS A 106 -10.27 -4.40 8.35
N PRO A 107 -9.47 -4.65 7.29
CA PRO A 107 -8.67 -5.84 7.04
C PRO A 107 -7.35 -5.80 7.81
N VAL A 108 -6.92 -6.99 8.22
CA VAL A 108 -5.58 -7.21 8.77
C VAL A 108 -4.81 -8.08 7.78
N GLN A 109 -3.53 -7.76 7.54
CA GLN A 109 -2.65 -8.66 6.81
C GLN A 109 -2.52 -9.98 7.59
N PRO A 110 -2.82 -11.15 6.99
CA PRO A 110 -2.90 -12.40 7.76
C PRO A 110 -1.59 -12.76 8.49
N ALA A 111 -0.43 -12.53 7.86
CA ALA A 111 0.86 -12.77 8.49
C ALA A 111 1.10 -11.84 9.70
N ALA A 112 0.80 -10.54 9.56
CA ALA A 112 0.92 -9.58 10.65
C ALA A 112 -0.07 -9.89 11.80
N PHE A 113 -1.30 -10.30 11.45
CA PHE A 113 -2.29 -10.79 12.40
C PHE A 113 -1.75 -11.95 13.22
N ALA A 114 -1.24 -12.99 12.55
CA ALA A 114 -0.77 -14.20 13.20
C ALA A 114 0.47 -13.94 14.08
N ALA A 115 1.43 -13.13 13.60
CA ALA A 115 2.59 -12.73 14.38
C ALA A 115 2.21 -11.96 15.65
N LYS A 116 1.24 -11.02 15.54
CA LYS A 116 0.74 -10.26 16.69
C LYS A 116 0.01 -11.17 17.68
N ALA A 117 -0.86 -12.06 17.18
CA ALA A 117 -1.60 -13.03 18.01
C ALA A 117 -0.64 -13.97 18.76
N LYS A 118 0.41 -14.47 18.09
CA LYS A 118 1.46 -15.27 18.72
C LYS A 118 2.21 -14.50 19.80
N SER A 119 2.52 -13.23 19.55
CA SER A 119 3.17 -12.37 20.55
C SER A 119 2.30 -12.19 21.80
N LEU A 120 0.99 -11.99 21.63
CA LEU A 120 0.05 -11.86 22.75
C LEU A 120 -0.04 -13.14 23.59
N VAL A 121 -0.17 -14.30 22.94
CA VAL A 121 -0.17 -15.61 23.63
C VAL A 121 1.14 -15.84 24.37
N SER A 122 2.29 -15.52 23.74
CA SER A 122 3.60 -15.65 24.37
C SER A 122 3.77 -14.73 25.59
N ARG A 123 3.30 -13.48 25.50
CA ARG A 123 3.32 -12.52 26.62
C ARG A 123 2.47 -13.02 27.78
N ARG A 124 1.25 -13.49 27.51
CA ARG A 124 0.32 -13.97 28.54
C ARG A 124 0.81 -15.25 29.23
N GLN A 125 1.57 -16.09 28.53
CA GLN A 125 2.27 -17.24 29.12
C GLN A 125 3.46 -16.81 30.01
N ASN A 126 4.15 -15.72 29.66
CA ASN A 126 5.30 -15.19 30.38
C ASN A 126 4.92 -14.27 31.57
N ASP A 127 3.77 -13.59 31.54
CA ASP A 127 3.27 -12.69 32.60
C ASP A 127 2.65 -13.42 33.80
N ARG A 128 2.92 -14.72 33.98
CA ARG A 128 2.68 -15.40 35.25
C ARG A 128 3.73 -14.91 36.27
N PRO A 129 3.34 -14.45 37.47
CA PRO A 129 4.18 -13.56 38.26
C PRO A 129 5.43 -14.26 38.83
N ALA A 130 6.59 -13.65 38.55
CA ALA A 130 7.63 -13.42 39.55
C ALA A 130 7.71 -11.90 39.78
N ALA A 131 7.87 -11.50 41.04
CA ALA A 131 7.51 -10.19 41.57
C ALA A 131 8.25 -8.97 41.01
N ALA A 132 7.52 -7.84 41.09
CA ALA A 132 7.84 -6.43 40.90
C ALA A 132 9.29 -5.94 41.05
N SER A 133 9.64 -4.96 40.21
CA SER A 133 10.26 -3.72 40.69
C SER A 133 9.96 -2.55 39.75
N THR A 134 9.52 -1.47 40.36
CA THR A 134 9.13 -0.19 39.78
C THR A 134 10.34 0.73 39.80
N GLU A 135 10.67 1.42 38.72
CA GLU A 135 11.40 2.69 38.82
C GLU A 135 10.87 3.71 37.80
N SER A 136 10.46 4.84 38.36
CA SER A 136 10.03 6.07 37.72
C SER A 136 11.23 6.96 37.41
N PHE A 137 11.27 7.56 36.22
CA PHE A 137 12.12 8.72 35.93
C PHE A 137 11.25 9.92 35.55
N ASN A 138 11.51 11.02 36.24
CA ASN A 138 10.91 12.33 36.07
C ASN A 138 12.03 13.24 35.56
N ASP A 139 11.82 13.99 34.48
CA ASP A 139 12.62 15.20 34.27
C ASP A 139 11.85 16.28 33.51
N SER A 140 12.01 17.50 33.99
CA SER A 140 11.31 18.70 33.56
C SER A 140 12.24 19.55 32.71
N LEU A 141 11.78 19.97 31.53
CA LEU A 141 12.47 20.96 30.70
C LEU A 141 11.68 22.27 30.70
N GLY A 142 12.35 23.33 31.16
CA GLY A 142 12.02 24.70 30.82
C GLY A 142 13.11 25.28 29.93
N SER A 143 12.73 25.86 28.79
CA SER A 143 13.42 27.03 28.22
C SER A 143 12.59 27.65 27.10
N THR A 144 12.66 28.97 27.10
CA THR A 144 11.91 29.94 26.31
C THR A 144 12.59 30.16 24.96
N GLU A 145 11.83 30.17 23.86
CA GLU A 145 12.34 30.67 22.58
C GLU A 145 11.48 31.78 21.94
N MET A 146 12.23 32.63 21.26
CA MET A 146 11.95 33.97 20.77
C MET A 146 11.05 33.93 19.51
N SER A 147 9.94 34.67 19.55
CA SER A 147 9.00 34.78 18.43
C SER A 147 9.53 35.73 17.35
N ALA A 148 9.85 35.19 16.16
CA ALA A 148 9.88 35.95 14.91
C ALA A 148 8.53 35.77 14.21
N LYS A 149 7.86 36.87 13.87
CA LYS A 149 6.55 36.90 13.22
C LYS A 149 6.60 36.26 11.83
N THR A 150 6.11 35.02 11.72
CA THR A 150 5.78 34.38 10.45
C THR A 150 4.43 34.88 9.96
N SER A 151 4.33 35.30 8.69
CA SER A 151 3.03 35.46 8.01
C SER A 151 2.27 34.13 8.04
N SER A 152 0.95 34.16 8.21
CA SER A 152 0.11 32.99 8.46
C SER A 152 0.05 31.92 7.34
N ASN A 153 0.82 32.09 6.25
CA ASN A 153 0.81 31.22 5.06
C ASN A 153 2.17 30.57 4.74
N ASP A 154 3.22 30.81 5.53
CA ASP A 154 4.55 30.24 5.24
C ASP A 154 4.78 28.94 6.04
N PHE A 155 5.35 27.94 5.37
CA PHE A 155 5.84 26.70 5.97
C PHE A 155 7.38 26.74 5.96
N GLY A 156 7.97 27.24 7.05
CA GLY A 156 9.41 27.48 7.13
C GLY A 156 9.87 28.45 6.04
N ARG A 157 10.73 28.00 5.14
CA ARG A 157 11.24 28.80 4.00
C ARG A 157 10.32 28.79 2.77
N TYR A 158 9.23 28.04 2.81
CA TYR A 158 8.34 27.86 1.67
C TYR A 158 7.08 28.70 1.86
N ARG A 159 6.84 29.64 0.93
CA ARG A 159 5.58 30.39 0.90
C ARG A 159 4.53 29.58 0.16
N ILE A 160 3.47 29.16 0.85
CA ILE A 160 2.39 28.40 0.22
C ILE A 160 1.56 29.34 -0.67
N ILE A 161 1.43 28.99 -1.95
CA ILE A 161 0.60 29.70 -2.92
C ILE A 161 -0.81 29.13 -2.91
N ARG A 162 -0.94 27.81 -3.11
CA ARG A 162 -2.22 27.10 -3.16
C ARG A 162 -2.03 25.60 -2.95
N GLU A 163 -3.10 24.92 -2.59
CA GLU A 163 -3.15 23.46 -2.67
C GLU A 163 -3.11 23.01 -4.14
N ALA A 164 -2.27 22.02 -4.43
CA ALA A 164 -2.13 21.39 -5.74
C ALA A 164 -2.82 20.01 -5.78
N GLY A 165 -2.86 19.32 -4.65
CA GLY A 165 -3.60 18.07 -4.49
C GLY A 165 -3.58 17.60 -3.04
N ARG A 166 -4.57 16.80 -2.69
CA ARG A 166 -4.69 16.21 -1.35
C ARG A 166 -4.88 14.72 -1.47
N GLY A 167 -3.92 13.99 -0.92
CA GLY A 167 -4.04 12.56 -0.66
C GLY A 167 -4.43 12.32 0.79
N ASN A 168 -4.55 11.04 1.13
CA ASN A 168 -4.89 10.65 2.49
C ASN A 168 -3.71 10.77 3.46
N MET A 169 -2.48 10.51 3.00
CA MET A 169 -1.26 10.59 3.82
C MET A 169 -0.54 11.94 3.72
N ALA A 170 -0.85 12.75 2.71
CA ALA A 170 -0.12 13.98 2.46
C ALA A 170 -0.97 15.01 1.72
N THR A 171 -0.67 16.28 1.95
CA THR A 171 -1.17 17.38 1.12
C THR A 171 -0.02 17.97 0.32
N VAL A 172 -0.22 18.15 -0.98
CA VAL A 172 0.75 18.75 -1.90
C VAL A 172 0.32 20.17 -2.18
N TYR A 173 1.22 21.11 -1.93
CA TYR A 173 1.03 22.53 -2.18
C TYR A 173 1.94 22.98 -3.33
N LEU A 174 1.45 23.91 -4.14
CA LEU A 174 2.34 24.78 -4.90
C LEU A 174 2.86 25.84 -3.93
N ALA A 175 4.18 25.94 -3.82
CA ALA A 175 4.85 26.89 -2.95
C ALA A 175 6.07 27.50 -3.62
N THR A 176 6.47 28.70 -3.22
CA THR A 176 7.74 29.30 -3.64
C THR A 176 8.81 29.03 -2.57
N ASP A 177 9.94 28.44 -2.95
CA ASP A 177 11.13 28.35 -2.10
C ASP A 177 11.77 29.74 -2.03
N LEU A 178 11.62 30.43 -0.90
CA LEU A 178 12.07 31.82 -0.71
C LEU A 178 13.60 31.96 -0.72
N ARG A 179 14.34 30.86 -0.59
CA ARG A 179 15.81 30.88 -0.64
C ARG A 179 16.34 30.82 -2.06
N LEU A 180 15.66 30.06 -2.92
CA LEU A 180 16.09 29.80 -4.30
C LEU A 180 15.25 30.54 -5.34
N ASP A 181 14.21 31.26 -4.90
CA ASP A 181 13.27 32.01 -5.73
C ASP A 181 12.70 31.19 -6.89
N ARG A 182 12.12 30.03 -6.55
CA ARG A 182 11.52 29.10 -7.50
C ARG A 182 10.28 28.43 -6.96
N ASP A 183 9.38 28.05 -7.85
CA ASP A 183 8.21 27.27 -7.50
C ASP A 183 8.56 25.79 -7.33
N VAL A 184 7.94 25.18 -6.31
CA VAL A 184 8.11 23.78 -5.91
C VAL A 184 6.75 23.16 -5.60
N ALA A 185 6.66 21.84 -5.80
CA ALA A 185 5.62 21.04 -5.17
C ALA A 185 6.09 20.68 -3.76
N LEU A 186 5.43 21.21 -2.75
CA LEU A 186 5.70 20.94 -1.34
C LEU A 186 4.70 19.90 -0.82
N LYS A 187 5.15 18.66 -0.68
CA LYS A 187 4.37 17.56 -0.10
C LYS A 187 4.59 17.54 1.40
N ILE A 188 3.55 17.84 2.17
CA ILE A 188 3.56 17.80 3.63
C ILE A 188 2.82 16.54 4.07
N LEU A 189 3.49 15.67 4.83
CA LEU A 189 2.90 14.45 5.38
C LEU A 189 1.98 14.80 6.55
N ARG A 190 0.89 14.06 6.70
CA ARG A 190 -0.02 14.18 7.83
C ARG A 190 0.50 13.33 8.98
N THR A 191 0.79 13.97 10.10
CA THR A 191 1.21 13.31 11.35
C THR A 191 -0.04 12.95 12.15
N ASP A 192 -0.79 11.95 11.69
CA ASP A 192 -1.98 11.46 12.38
C ASP A 192 -1.62 10.13 13.12
N GLY A 193 -0.57 10.13 13.95
CA GLY A 193 -0.17 8.96 14.73
C GLY A 193 1.27 9.01 15.27
N ASP A 194 1.55 8.19 16.28
CA ASP A 194 2.89 7.97 16.86
C ASP A 194 3.79 7.24 15.85
N GLU A 195 4.27 7.95 14.83
CA GLU A 195 5.32 7.44 13.95
C GLU A 195 6.61 7.27 14.76
N THR A 196 7.05 6.03 14.94
CA THR A 196 8.34 5.73 15.58
C THR A 196 9.50 6.39 14.82
N ILE A 197 10.48 6.93 15.56
CA ILE A 197 11.70 7.60 15.05
C ILE A 197 12.41 6.78 13.94
N ALA A 198 12.35 5.44 14.01
CA ALA A 198 12.94 4.53 13.03
C ALA A 198 12.25 4.50 11.64
N SER A 199 11.03 5.01 11.52
CA SER A 199 10.34 5.19 10.24
C SER A 199 10.87 6.41 9.49
N PHE A 200 11.21 7.48 10.22
CA PHE A 200 11.64 8.74 9.66
C PHE A 200 13.09 8.72 9.13
N ASP A 201 14.03 8.08 9.83
CA ASP A 201 15.41 7.98 9.35
C ASP A 201 15.48 7.25 8.00
N ARG A 202 14.70 6.17 7.84
CA ARG A 202 14.57 5.46 6.57
C ARG A 202 13.93 6.31 5.49
N PHE A 203 12.88 7.06 5.82
CA PHE A 203 12.25 8.00 4.90
C PHE A 203 13.24 9.06 4.39
N GLN A 204 14.06 9.63 5.28
CA GLN A 204 15.10 10.59 4.88
C GLN A 204 16.18 9.95 4.00
N GLU A 205 16.63 8.73 4.31
CA GLU A 205 17.61 8.00 3.50
C GLU A 205 17.09 7.71 2.09
N GLU A 206 15.84 7.26 1.97
CA GLU A 206 15.24 6.98 0.66
C GLU A 206 15.04 8.27 -0.15
N ALA A 207 14.63 9.35 0.51
CA ALA A 207 14.46 10.63 -0.16
C ALA A 207 15.80 11.25 -0.60
N LYS A 208 16.88 11.09 0.18
CA LYS A 208 18.25 11.43 -0.24
C LYS A 208 18.68 10.61 -1.45
N THR A 209 18.36 9.32 -1.47
CA THR A 209 18.69 8.42 -2.58
C THR A 209 17.92 8.82 -3.84
N ALA A 210 16.62 9.12 -3.72
CA ALA A 210 15.80 9.63 -4.82
C ALA A 210 16.27 11.00 -5.35
N ALA A 211 16.82 11.86 -4.49
CA ALA A 211 17.38 13.16 -4.90
C ALA A 211 18.63 13.04 -5.81
N THR A 212 19.25 11.85 -5.89
CA THR A 212 20.36 11.60 -6.84
C THR A 212 19.91 11.34 -8.27
N LEU A 213 18.60 11.14 -8.50
CA LEU A 213 18.05 10.86 -9.81
C LEU A 213 17.99 12.12 -10.66
N SER A 214 18.57 12.06 -11.86
CA SER A 214 18.56 13.15 -12.83
C SER A 214 18.16 12.62 -14.19
N HIS A 215 16.85 12.66 -14.46
CA HIS A 215 16.27 12.21 -15.72
C HIS A 215 15.02 13.03 -16.04
N SER A 216 14.81 13.41 -17.30
CA SER A 216 13.70 14.30 -17.70
C SER A 216 12.31 13.70 -17.46
N GLY A 217 12.22 12.38 -17.35
CA GLY A 217 10.99 11.65 -16.99
C GLY A 217 10.83 11.36 -15.49
N ILE A 218 11.67 11.94 -14.62
CA ILE A 218 11.61 11.79 -13.16
C ILE A 218 11.52 13.19 -12.55
N CYS A 219 10.57 13.38 -11.64
CA CYS A 219 10.45 14.61 -10.89
C CYS A 219 11.63 14.75 -9.92
N PRO A 220 12.43 15.82 -9.99
CA PRO A 220 13.58 16.00 -9.10
C PRO A 220 13.11 16.29 -7.68
N VAL A 221 13.74 15.63 -6.71
CA VAL A 221 13.59 15.94 -5.28
C VAL A 221 14.64 16.98 -4.90
N TYR A 222 14.20 18.09 -4.32
CA TYR A 222 15.07 19.22 -4.00
C TYR A 222 15.45 19.30 -2.52
N ASP A 223 14.52 18.94 -1.64
CA ASP A 223 14.71 19.04 -0.20
C ASP A 223 13.77 18.10 0.53
N VAL A 224 14.21 17.64 1.71
CA VAL A 224 13.46 16.75 2.59
C VAL A 224 13.78 17.17 4.01
N GLY A 225 12.77 17.29 4.85
CA GLY A 225 13.02 17.70 6.22
C GLY A 225 11.80 17.68 7.11
N THR A 226 11.96 18.31 8.27
CA THR A 226 10.92 18.55 9.25
C THR A 226 10.76 20.05 9.46
N PHE A 227 9.52 20.50 9.59
CA PHE A 227 9.22 21.84 10.06
C PHE A 227 7.96 21.78 10.91
N ASP A 228 8.03 22.32 12.12
CA ASP A 228 6.89 22.38 13.04
C ASP A 228 6.27 20.98 13.29
N GLY A 229 7.13 20.01 13.60
CA GLY A 229 6.75 18.62 13.84
C GLY A 229 6.26 17.84 12.62
N ARG A 230 6.18 18.46 11.44
CA ARG A 230 5.65 17.85 10.21
C ARG A 230 6.74 17.56 9.21
N HIS A 231 6.71 16.35 8.65
CA HIS A 231 7.61 15.92 7.60
C HIS A 231 7.20 16.51 6.25
N TYR A 232 8.19 16.92 5.46
CA TYR A 232 7.94 17.44 4.12
C TYR A 232 8.97 16.96 3.10
N ILE A 233 8.54 16.97 1.83
CA ILE A 233 9.39 16.81 0.66
C ILE A 233 9.10 17.99 -0.27
N ALA A 234 10.13 18.73 -0.66
CA ALA A 234 10.05 19.72 -1.73
C ALA A 234 10.61 19.11 -3.02
N MET A 235 9.83 19.14 -4.09
CA MET A 235 10.19 18.56 -5.39
C MET A 235 9.84 19.53 -6.53
N GLY A 236 10.29 19.20 -7.74
CA GLY A 236 9.92 19.94 -8.95
C GLY A 236 8.40 20.08 -9.08
N PHE A 237 7.92 21.30 -9.33
CA PHE A 237 6.52 21.47 -9.69
C PHE A 237 6.33 21.11 -11.16
N VAL A 238 5.57 20.06 -11.44
CA VAL A 238 5.24 19.63 -12.81
C VAL A 238 3.90 20.24 -13.21
N GLU A 239 3.93 21.26 -14.06
CA GLU A 239 2.72 21.82 -14.66
C GLU A 239 2.08 20.82 -15.62
N GLY A 240 0.85 20.39 -15.30
CA GLY A 240 0.16 19.39 -16.10
C GLY A 240 -0.95 18.69 -15.33
N HIS A 241 -1.29 17.49 -15.78
CA HIS A 241 -2.33 16.66 -15.17
C HIS A 241 -1.82 15.23 -14.94
N PRO A 242 -2.29 14.54 -13.89
CA PRO A 242 -1.93 13.14 -13.69
C PRO A 242 -2.47 12.26 -14.83
N LEU A 243 -1.73 11.20 -15.18
CA LEU A 243 -2.08 10.24 -16.22
C LEU A 243 -3.46 9.62 -15.97
N SER A 244 -3.86 9.47 -14.70
CA SER A 244 -5.20 9.00 -14.31
C SER A 244 -6.34 9.79 -14.97
N ARG A 245 -6.18 11.10 -15.18
CA ARG A 245 -7.18 11.96 -15.83
C ARG A 245 -7.32 11.68 -17.34
N TYR A 246 -6.26 11.19 -17.97
CA TYR A 246 -6.27 10.83 -19.40
C TYR A 246 -6.92 9.45 -19.60
N ILE A 247 -6.69 8.54 -18.66
CA ILE A 247 -7.28 7.19 -18.67
C ILE A 247 -8.80 7.23 -18.44
N SER A 248 -9.29 8.17 -17.62
CA SER A 248 -10.73 8.31 -17.34
C SER A 248 -11.55 8.85 -18.51
N SER A 249 -10.92 9.30 -19.61
CA SER A 249 -11.67 9.64 -20.82
C SER A 249 -12.07 8.34 -21.52
N GLU A 250 -13.37 8.11 -21.76
CA GLU A 250 -13.90 6.88 -22.40
C GLU A 250 -13.34 6.62 -23.82
N ARG A 251 -12.45 7.48 -24.31
CA ARG A 251 -11.79 7.38 -25.60
C ARG A 251 -10.44 6.69 -25.48
N LEU A 252 -10.35 5.51 -26.08
CA LEU A 252 -9.11 4.76 -26.25
C LEU A 252 -8.05 5.59 -26.99
N GLN A 253 -6.84 5.59 -26.46
CA GLN A 253 -5.71 6.28 -27.09
C GLN A 253 -5.14 5.44 -28.25
N PRO A 254 -4.61 6.07 -29.31
CA PRO A 254 -3.90 5.33 -30.38
C PRO A 254 -2.75 4.51 -29.79
N GLU A 255 -2.59 3.25 -30.22
CA GLU A 255 -1.54 2.34 -29.69
C GLU A 255 -0.13 2.93 -29.81
N ARG A 256 0.13 3.67 -30.90
CA ARG A 256 1.39 4.39 -31.09
C ARG A 256 1.64 5.41 -29.98
N GLN A 257 0.63 6.12 -29.53
CA GLN A 257 0.75 7.11 -28.45
C GLN A 257 0.94 6.43 -27.10
N VAL A 258 0.19 5.34 -26.84
CA VAL A 258 0.38 4.50 -25.64
C VAL A 258 1.82 3.99 -25.57
N ALA A 259 2.32 3.39 -26.65
CA ALA A 259 3.69 2.88 -26.73
C ALA A 259 4.74 3.99 -26.52
N LEU A 260 4.52 5.20 -27.03
CA LEU A 260 5.42 6.34 -26.81
C LEU A 260 5.49 6.75 -25.33
N VAL A 261 4.35 6.79 -24.63
CA VAL A 261 4.29 7.15 -23.21
C VAL A 261 4.93 6.05 -22.36
N VAL A 262 4.52 4.80 -22.54
CA VAL A 262 5.03 3.66 -21.75
C VAL A 262 6.53 3.46 -21.98
N ARG A 263 7.04 3.66 -23.20
CA ARG A 263 8.48 3.60 -23.48
C ARG A 263 9.27 4.67 -22.73
N LYS A 264 8.75 5.89 -22.60
CA LYS A 264 9.41 6.96 -21.83
C LYS A 264 9.43 6.66 -20.34
N LEU A 265 8.32 6.13 -19.82
CA LEU A 265 8.22 5.66 -18.43
C LEU A 265 9.21 4.52 -18.15
N ALA A 266 9.29 3.52 -19.04
CA ALA A 266 10.25 2.44 -18.92
C ALA A 266 11.70 2.96 -18.88
N LYS A 267 12.06 3.91 -19.75
CA LYS A 267 13.41 4.53 -19.70
C LYS A 267 13.69 5.27 -18.39
N ALA A 268 12.69 6.00 -17.86
CA ALA A 268 12.82 6.68 -16.58
C ALA A 268 12.99 5.67 -15.42
N LEU A 269 12.17 4.62 -15.37
CA LEU A 269 12.28 3.57 -14.35
C LEU A 269 13.61 2.82 -14.45
N ASN A 270 14.09 2.52 -15.67
CA ASN A 270 15.40 1.91 -15.87
C ASN A 270 16.52 2.76 -15.26
N HIS A 271 16.50 4.08 -15.49
CA HIS A 271 17.48 5.00 -14.91
C HIS A 271 17.52 4.94 -13.38
N ALA A 272 16.36 4.75 -12.75
CA ALA A 272 16.26 4.57 -11.30
C ALA A 272 16.75 3.18 -10.85
N HIS A 273 16.36 2.12 -11.57
CA HIS A 273 16.76 0.74 -11.28
C HIS A 273 18.29 0.55 -11.35
N GLU A 274 18.96 1.19 -12.31
CA GLU A 274 20.44 1.19 -12.42
C GLU A 274 21.15 1.81 -11.20
N ARG A 275 20.43 2.58 -10.38
CA ARG A 275 20.91 3.19 -9.13
C ARG A 275 20.38 2.47 -7.89
N GLY A 276 19.78 1.29 -8.06
CA GLY A 276 19.21 0.50 -6.96
C GLY A 276 17.90 1.07 -6.39
N ILE A 277 17.25 2.00 -7.09
CA ILE A 277 16.03 2.64 -6.62
C ILE A 277 14.83 2.00 -7.32
N VAL A 278 13.92 1.42 -6.53
CA VAL A 278 12.67 0.82 -6.99
C VAL A 278 11.51 1.73 -6.58
N HIS A 279 10.54 1.96 -7.46
CA HIS A 279 9.43 2.86 -7.18
C HIS A 279 8.41 2.26 -6.19
N ARG A 280 8.01 0.99 -6.35
CA ARG A 280 7.09 0.24 -5.45
C ARG A 280 5.64 0.72 -5.34
N ASP A 281 5.28 1.86 -5.89
CA ASP A 281 3.92 2.41 -5.89
C ASP A 281 3.62 3.10 -7.22
N LEU A 282 4.03 2.47 -8.32
CA LEU A 282 3.82 3.04 -9.63
C LEU A 282 2.34 2.92 -10.00
N LYS A 283 1.68 4.06 -10.20
CA LYS A 283 0.27 4.16 -10.61
C LYS A 283 0.03 5.42 -11.44
N PRO A 284 -1.06 5.51 -12.21
CA PRO A 284 -1.35 6.69 -13.03
C PRO A 284 -1.46 8.01 -12.27
N ALA A 285 -1.77 7.98 -10.97
CA ALA A 285 -1.78 9.18 -10.13
C ALA A 285 -0.38 9.72 -9.81
N ASN A 286 0.65 8.87 -9.86
CA ASN A 286 2.06 9.22 -9.61
C ASN A 286 2.82 9.49 -10.92
N ILE A 287 2.10 9.73 -12.02
CA ILE A 287 2.67 10.07 -13.33
C ILE A 287 1.99 11.34 -13.82
N MET A 288 2.73 12.42 -13.94
CA MET A 288 2.25 13.68 -14.49
C MET A 288 2.50 13.73 -15.99
N ILE A 289 1.51 14.14 -16.77
CA ILE A 289 1.69 14.56 -18.15
C ILE A 289 1.85 16.08 -18.15
N ASN A 290 3.05 16.55 -18.48
CA ASN A 290 3.35 17.97 -18.47
C ASN A 290 2.71 18.72 -19.66
N SER A 291 2.84 20.04 -19.70
CA SER A 291 2.37 20.90 -20.80
C SER A 291 2.87 20.48 -22.20
N ASP A 292 4.05 19.87 -22.28
CA ASP A 292 4.66 19.37 -23.52
C ASP A 292 4.22 17.93 -23.88
N GLY A 293 3.24 17.38 -23.15
CA GLY A 293 2.74 16.03 -23.35
C GLY A 293 3.74 14.92 -22.96
N GLN A 294 4.73 15.25 -22.12
CA GLN A 294 5.75 14.30 -21.64
C GLN A 294 5.33 13.69 -20.29
N PRO A 295 5.47 12.37 -20.11
CA PRO A 295 5.26 11.75 -18.81
C PRO A 295 6.45 11.99 -17.87
N VAL A 296 6.15 12.37 -16.63
CA VAL A 296 7.09 12.60 -15.54
C VAL A 296 6.61 11.80 -14.32
N ILE A 297 7.45 10.90 -13.83
CA ILE A 297 7.17 10.08 -12.66
C ILE A 297 7.39 10.91 -11.39
N THR A 298 6.44 10.89 -10.47
CA THR A 298 6.49 11.52 -9.15
C THR A 298 6.53 10.46 -8.04
N ASP A 299 6.83 10.87 -6.80
CA ASP A 299 6.63 10.03 -5.61
C ASP A 299 7.36 8.67 -5.58
N PHE A 300 8.63 8.64 -5.98
CA PHE A 300 9.48 7.43 -5.91
C PHE A 300 9.57 6.86 -4.49
N GLY A 301 8.84 5.77 -4.20
CA GLY A 301 9.09 4.89 -3.05
C GLY A 301 8.89 5.46 -1.65
N LEU A 302 8.67 6.77 -1.48
CA LEU A 302 8.70 7.44 -0.19
C LEU A 302 7.55 7.07 0.76
N ALA A 303 6.45 6.50 0.25
CA ALA A 303 5.30 6.12 1.07
C ALA A 303 5.29 4.63 1.47
N ALA A 304 5.79 3.74 0.61
CA ALA A 304 5.61 2.28 0.76
C ALA A 304 6.47 1.64 1.86
N ARG A 305 7.37 2.40 2.50
CA ARG A 305 8.34 1.88 3.48
C ARG A 305 8.30 2.53 4.85
N MET A 306 7.39 3.47 5.07
CA MET A 306 7.09 4.00 6.42
C MET A 306 6.35 2.98 7.32
N GLY A 307 6.46 1.67 7.04
CA GLY A 307 5.78 0.60 7.76
C GLY A 307 4.34 0.34 7.30
N GLU A 308 3.89 1.06 6.27
CA GLU A 308 2.52 0.99 5.79
C GLU A 308 2.55 0.59 4.32
N ALA A 309 2.09 -0.63 4.04
CA ALA A 309 1.59 -0.92 2.70
C ALA A 309 0.60 0.18 2.31
N ASN A 310 0.52 0.55 1.03
CA ASN A 310 -0.40 1.55 0.47
C ASN A 310 -1.90 1.17 0.60
N VAL A 311 -2.24 0.38 1.61
CA VAL A 311 -3.53 -0.06 2.09
C VAL A 311 -3.61 0.44 3.54
N GLN A 312 -3.94 1.72 3.71
CA GLN A 312 -4.37 2.24 5.01
C GLN A 312 -5.89 2.20 5.08
N LEU A 313 -6.48 1.96 6.24
CA LEU A 313 -7.91 2.11 6.42
C LEU A 313 -8.24 3.52 6.88
N THR A 314 -9.17 4.19 6.20
CA THR A 314 -9.84 5.34 6.80
C THR A 314 -10.69 4.89 8.00
N GLN A 315 -10.91 5.80 8.94
CA GLN A 315 -11.84 5.66 10.08
C GLN A 315 -13.29 5.27 9.67
N ALA A 316 -13.64 5.28 8.38
CA ALA A 316 -14.93 4.82 7.88
C ALA A 316 -14.90 3.36 7.34
N GLY A 317 -13.83 2.61 7.58
CA GLY A 317 -13.67 1.24 7.04
C GLY A 317 -13.41 1.19 5.53
N GLN A 318 -13.16 2.34 4.89
CA GLN A 318 -12.76 2.38 3.48
C GLN A 318 -11.25 2.28 3.38
N LEU A 319 -10.83 1.27 2.63
CA LEU A 319 -9.44 0.99 2.30
C LEU A 319 -8.93 2.06 1.34
N VAL A 320 -7.98 2.85 1.81
CA VAL A 320 -7.26 3.86 1.08
C VAL A 320 -6.05 3.23 0.40
N GLY A 321 -6.10 3.23 -0.92
CA GLY A 321 -5.14 2.57 -1.78
C GLY A 321 -5.82 1.96 -2.98
N THR A 322 -5.17 1.97 -4.14
CA THR A 322 -5.65 1.18 -5.29
C THR A 322 -4.73 -0.02 -5.43
N PRO A 323 -5.05 -1.18 -4.81
CA PRO A 323 -4.22 -2.39 -4.91
C PRO A 323 -4.07 -2.88 -6.36
N ALA A 324 -4.89 -2.37 -7.28
CA ALA A 324 -4.94 -2.80 -8.67
C ALA A 324 -3.61 -2.71 -9.44
N TYR A 325 -2.63 -1.94 -8.95
CA TYR A 325 -1.30 -1.82 -9.58
C TYR A 325 -0.19 -2.57 -8.82
N MET A 326 -0.51 -3.22 -7.69
CA MET A 326 0.46 -4.02 -6.93
C MET A 326 0.87 -5.26 -7.71
N SER A 327 2.14 -5.63 -7.61
CA SER A 327 2.61 -6.92 -8.11
C SER A 327 2.20 -8.07 -7.17
N PRO A 328 2.23 -9.34 -7.66
CA PRO A 328 1.92 -10.52 -6.85
C PRO A 328 2.75 -10.60 -5.57
N GLU A 329 4.06 -10.37 -5.65
CA GLU A 329 4.96 -10.38 -4.50
C GLU A 329 4.64 -9.27 -3.48
N GLN A 330 4.16 -8.11 -3.95
CA GLN A 330 3.67 -7.06 -3.05
C GLN A 330 2.34 -7.45 -2.40
N ALA A 331 1.44 -8.08 -3.16
CA ALA A 331 0.15 -8.55 -2.66
C ALA A 331 0.28 -9.71 -1.65
N ASN A 332 1.29 -10.57 -1.81
CA ASN A 332 1.65 -11.63 -0.87
C ASN A 332 2.45 -11.13 0.35
N GLY A 333 2.98 -9.91 0.32
CA GLY A 333 3.86 -9.39 1.37
C GLY A 333 5.27 -9.97 1.37
N GLU A 334 5.70 -10.55 0.24
CA GLU A 334 7.02 -11.17 0.04
C GLU A 334 8.10 -10.09 -0.12
N SER A 335 8.39 -9.40 0.98
CA SER A 335 9.23 -8.18 1.00
C SER A 335 10.63 -8.36 0.40
N GLU A 336 11.17 -9.57 0.46
CA GLU A 336 12.49 -9.94 -0.10
C GLU A 336 12.49 -10.02 -1.63
N LEU A 337 11.32 -10.29 -2.25
CA LEU A 337 11.16 -10.40 -3.69
C LEU A 337 10.78 -9.07 -4.35
N ILE A 338 10.43 -8.05 -3.56
CA ILE A 338 10.07 -6.72 -4.08
C ILE A 338 11.31 -6.03 -4.65
N GLY A 339 11.36 -5.94 -5.98
CA GLY A 339 12.50 -5.40 -6.74
C GLY A 339 12.07 -4.70 -8.03
N PRO A 340 13.01 -4.43 -8.97
CA PRO A 340 12.71 -3.83 -10.27
C PRO A 340 11.58 -4.54 -11.05
N ALA A 341 11.46 -5.86 -10.90
CA ALA A 341 10.40 -6.66 -11.51
C ALA A 341 8.98 -6.32 -11.00
N SER A 342 8.86 -5.76 -9.79
CA SER A 342 7.58 -5.27 -9.26
C SER A 342 7.11 -4.03 -10.03
N ASP A 343 8.02 -3.10 -10.32
CA ASP A 343 7.71 -1.92 -11.14
C ASP A 343 7.37 -2.32 -12.60
N VAL A 344 7.98 -3.39 -13.13
CA VAL A 344 7.64 -3.94 -14.45
C VAL A 344 6.18 -4.38 -14.47
N TYR A 345 5.74 -5.09 -13.44
CA TYR A 345 4.34 -5.50 -13.29
C TYR A 345 3.41 -4.30 -13.22
N SER A 346 3.69 -3.32 -12.34
CA SER A 346 2.87 -2.13 -12.19
C SER A 346 2.77 -1.33 -13.50
N LEU A 347 3.86 -1.22 -14.26
CA LEU A 347 3.84 -0.59 -15.58
C LEU A 347 3.03 -1.42 -16.60
N GLY A 348 3.04 -2.75 -16.47
CA GLY A 348 2.21 -3.66 -17.26
C GLY A 348 0.71 -3.41 -17.04
N VAL A 349 0.30 -3.24 -15.77
CA VAL A 349 -1.07 -2.84 -15.42
C VAL A 349 -1.43 -1.48 -16.04
N ILE A 350 -0.52 -0.50 -16.00
CA ILE A 350 -0.74 0.82 -16.62
C ILE A 350 -0.86 0.69 -18.14
N LEU A 351 -0.02 -0.12 -18.79
CA LEU A 351 -0.10 -0.40 -20.22
C LEU A 351 -1.46 -1.02 -20.57
N TYR A 352 -1.89 -2.03 -19.81
CA TYR A 352 -3.19 -2.67 -19.97
C TYR A 352 -4.32 -1.65 -19.93
N GLN A 353 -4.28 -0.78 -18.93
CA GLN A 353 -5.30 0.23 -18.72
C GLN A 353 -5.29 1.32 -19.80
N LEU A 354 -4.12 1.71 -20.31
CA LEU A 354 -4.03 2.63 -21.45
C LEU A 354 -4.54 2.02 -22.75
N LEU A 355 -4.40 0.69 -22.92
CA LEU A 355 -4.90 -0.03 -24.08
C LEU A 355 -6.40 -0.23 -24.05
N THR A 356 -6.98 -0.48 -22.88
CA THR A 356 -8.36 -0.97 -22.72
C THR A 356 -9.31 0.01 -22.01
N SER A 357 -8.79 1.08 -21.41
CA SER A 357 -9.48 1.94 -20.44
C SER A 357 -10.06 1.18 -19.23
N ARG A 358 -9.55 -0.02 -18.94
CA ARG A 358 -10.01 -0.90 -17.85
C ARG A 358 -8.83 -1.41 -17.04
N LEU A 359 -9.06 -1.71 -15.77
CA LEU A 359 -8.08 -2.46 -14.97
C LEU A 359 -8.13 -3.94 -15.36
N PRO A 360 -7.01 -4.67 -15.30
CA PRO A 360 -6.98 -6.11 -15.56
C PRO A 360 -7.81 -6.90 -14.55
N PHE A 361 -7.89 -6.40 -13.31
CA PHE A 361 -8.66 -7.01 -12.23
C PHE A 361 -9.58 -5.99 -11.58
N ASP A 362 -10.83 -6.39 -11.38
CA ASP A 362 -11.87 -5.60 -10.75
C ASP A 362 -12.57 -6.37 -9.61
N GLY A 363 -13.24 -5.62 -8.74
CA GLY A 363 -14.00 -6.15 -7.60
C GLY A 363 -13.69 -5.42 -6.30
N SER A 364 -14.10 -6.01 -5.19
CA SER A 364 -13.66 -5.57 -3.86
C SER A 364 -12.14 -5.68 -3.73
N VAL A 365 -11.54 -4.93 -2.81
CA VAL A 365 -10.08 -4.96 -2.59
C VAL A 365 -9.55 -6.38 -2.40
N VAL A 366 -10.20 -7.18 -1.55
CA VAL A 366 -9.81 -8.58 -1.29
C VAL A 366 -9.87 -9.42 -2.57
N LYS A 367 -10.92 -9.23 -3.39
CA LYS A 367 -11.06 -9.92 -4.67
C LYS A 367 -9.96 -9.51 -5.65
N VAL A 368 -9.63 -8.23 -5.72
CA VAL A 368 -8.54 -7.72 -6.58
C VAL A 368 -7.20 -8.30 -6.15
N ILE A 369 -6.90 -8.33 -4.84
CA ILE A 369 -5.68 -8.95 -4.31
C ILE A 369 -5.61 -10.43 -4.68
N TYR A 370 -6.69 -11.18 -4.46
CA TYR A 370 -6.76 -12.60 -4.84
C TYR A 370 -6.47 -12.81 -6.34
N LYS A 371 -7.10 -12.01 -7.21
CA LYS A 371 -6.89 -12.07 -8.66
C LYS A 371 -5.45 -11.72 -9.06
N ILE A 372 -4.85 -10.70 -8.43
CA ILE A 372 -3.45 -10.33 -8.64
C ILE A 372 -2.53 -11.52 -8.36
N ILE A 373 -2.81 -12.30 -7.32
CA ILE A 373 -2.00 -13.45 -6.92
C ILE A 373 -2.29 -14.69 -7.79
N SER A 374 -3.55 -14.91 -8.17
CA SER A 374 -4.02 -16.25 -8.60
C SER A 374 -4.64 -16.35 -9.99
N GLU A 375 -5.02 -15.24 -10.63
CA GLU A 375 -5.73 -15.26 -11.92
C GLU A 375 -4.94 -14.52 -13.00
N ASP A 376 -4.81 -15.09 -14.19
CA ASP A 376 -4.23 -14.39 -15.33
C ASP A 376 -5.19 -13.29 -15.85
N PRO A 377 -4.68 -12.14 -16.28
CA PRO A 377 -5.51 -11.06 -16.82
C PRO A 377 -6.12 -11.46 -18.17
N GLU A 378 -7.37 -11.05 -18.42
CA GLU A 378 -7.97 -11.23 -19.75
C GLU A 378 -7.16 -10.47 -20.81
N PRO A 379 -6.88 -11.05 -21.99
CA PRO A 379 -6.12 -10.36 -23.04
C PRO A 379 -6.74 -9.01 -23.44
N PRO A 380 -5.96 -7.93 -23.64
CA PRO A 380 -6.46 -6.64 -24.12
C PRO A 380 -7.40 -6.70 -25.33
N SER A 381 -7.17 -7.64 -26.24
CA SER A 381 -7.96 -7.92 -27.45
C SER A 381 -9.42 -8.30 -27.17
N LYS A 382 -9.73 -8.76 -25.94
CA LYS A 382 -11.11 -9.00 -25.46
C LYS A 382 -11.89 -7.71 -25.24
N HIS A 383 -11.21 -6.60 -24.93
CA HIS A 383 -11.84 -5.30 -24.63
C HIS A 383 -11.63 -4.28 -25.73
N ARG A 384 -10.55 -4.41 -26.51
CA ARG A 384 -10.24 -3.57 -27.66
C ARG A 384 -9.95 -4.47 -28.87
N PRO A 385 -10.92 -4.64 -29.79
CA PRO A 385 -10.68 -5.37 -31.02
C PRO A 385 -9.50 -4.76 -31.81
N ASN A 386 -8.68 -5.62 -32.41
CA ASN A 386 -7.53 -5.24 -33.26
C ASN A 386 -6.35 -4.56 -32.56
N VAL A 387 -6.14 -4.80 -31.26
CA VAL A 387 -4.84 -4.48 -30.61
C VAL A 387 -3.71 -5.23 -31.33
N ASP A 388 -2.59 -4.56 -31.58
CA ASP A 388 -1.39 -5.20 -32.13
C ASP A 388 -0.91 -6.34 -31.22
N SER A 389 -0.71 -7.53 -31.79
CA SER A 389 -0.39 -8.74 -31.01
C SER A 389 0.92 -8.61 -30.24
N GLY A 390 1.94 -7.92 -30.78
CA GLY A 390 3.20 -7.73 -30.07
C GLY A 390 3.07 -6.82 -28.85
N LEU A 391 2.13 -5.88 -28.88
CA LEU A 391 1.83 -5.01 -27.75
C LEU A 391 1.01 -5.73 -26.67
N GLU A 392 0.10 -6.61 -27.09
CA GLU A 392 -0.63 -7.53 -26.21
C GLU A 392 0.30 -8.52 -25.50
N ASP A 393 1.18 -9.19 -26.24
CA ASP A 393 2.15 -10.14 -25.70
C ASP A 393 3.09 -9.48 -24.68
N LEU A 394 3.56 -8.26 -24.99
CA LEU A 394 4.35 -7.48 -24.04
C LEU A 394 3.55 -7.14 -22.78
N CYS A 395 2.31 -6.69 -22.95
CA CYS A 395 1.44 -6.32 -21.83
C CYS A 395 1.19 -7.49 -20.88
N LEU A 396 0.90 -8.68 -21.43
CA LEU A 396 0.65 -9.88 -20.65
C LEU A 396 1.92 -10.40 -19.97
N SER A 397 3.06 -10.43 -20.68
CA SER A 397 4.33 -10.87 -20.08
C SER A 397 4.81 -9.94 -18.96
N MET A 398 4.61 -8.63 -19.06
CA MET A 398 4.88 -7.70 -17.95
C MET A 398 4.07 -8.02 -16.70
N MET A 399 2.84 -8.54 -16.86
CA MET A 399 1.93 -8.91 -15.77
C MET A 399 1.98 -10.40 -15.40
N ALA A 400 3.01 -11.14 -15.82
CA ALA A 400 3.18 -12.53 -15.45
C ALA A 400 3.32 -12.69 -13.92
N LYS A 401 2.80 -13.80 -13.38
CA LYS A 401 2.81 -14.05 -11.94
C LYS A 401 4.23 -14.28 -11.43
N SER A 402 4.95 -15.23 -12.05
CA SER A 402 6.37 -15.48 -11.81
C SER A 402 7.21 -14.29 -12.27
N ILE A 403 8.23 -13.94 -11.51
CA ILE A 403 9.15 -12.84 -11.85
C ILE A 403 9.98 -13.18 -13.09
N GLU A 404 10.33 -14.46 -13.24
CA GLU A 404 11.18 -15.00 -14.31
C GLU A 404 10.52 -14.92 -15.69
N ASP A 405 9.19 -14.92 -15.72
CA ASP A 405 8.38 -14.82 -16.93
C ASP A 405 8.17 -13.37 -17.38
N ARG A 406 8.57 -12.39 -16.55
CA ARG A 406 8.51 -10.96 -16.88
C ARG A 406 9.74 -10.53 -17.68
N PRO A 407 9.66 -9.43 -18.45
CA PRO A 407 10.84 -8.81 -19.04
C PRO A 407 11.91 -8.55 -17.97
N PRO A 408 13.19 -8.94 -18.20
CA PRO A 408 14.23 -8.92 -17.18
C PRO A 408 14.64 -7.51 -16.74
N SER A 409 14.27 -6.48 -17.51
CA SER A 409 14.54 -5.09 -17.18
C SER A 409 13.57 -4.13 -17.87
N MET A 410 13.47 -2.92 -17.34
CA MET A 410 12.76 -1.81 -17.99
C MET A 410 13.40 -1.42 -19.33
N GLN A 411 14.72 -1.60 -19.49
CA GLN A 411 15.38 -1.41 -20.78
C GLN A 411 14.82 -2.36 -21.84
N THR A 412 14.62 -3.64 -21.50
CA THR A 412 13.99 -4.62 -22.40
C THR A 412 12.60 -4.19 -22.84
N VAL A 413 11.77 -3.70 -21.90
CA VAL A 413 10.44 -3.15 -22.21
C VAL A 413 10.56 -1.96 -23.19
N ALA A 414 11.49 -1.04 -22.94
CA ALA A 414 11.69 0.14 -23.77
C ALA A 414 12.16 -0.19 -25.19
N ASP A 415 12.93 -1.27 -25.35
CA ASP A 415 13.45 -1.75 -26.64
C ASP A 415 12.36 -2.45 -27.47
N VAL A 416 11.55 -3.31 -26.85
CA VAL A 416 10.39 -3.94 -27.50
C VAL A 416 9.43 -2.87 -28.03
N LEU A 417 9.08 -1.88 -27.20
CA LEU A 417 8.25 -0.75 -27.62
C LEU A 417 8.92 0.10 -28.71
N GLY A 418 10.26 0.24 -28.68
CA GLY A 418 11.03 0.90 -29.73
C GLY A 418 10.90 0.20 -31.09
N GLY A 419 10.95 -1.13 -31.09
CA GLY A 419 10.72 -1.98 -32.27
C GLY A 419 9.32 -1.78 -32.84
N PHE A 420 8.29 -1.86 -31.99
CA PHE A 420 6.89 -1.61 -32.38
C PHE A 420 6.71 -0.24 -33.05
N LEU A 421 7.22 0.83 -32.43
CA LEU A 421 7.11 2.20 -32.94
C LEU A 421 7.77 2.40 -34.32
N THR A 422 8.85 1.67 -34.58
CA THR A 422 9.56 1.70 -35.88
C THR A 422 8.76 0.99 -36.97
N THR A 423 8.20 -0.18 -36.66
CA THR A 423 7.37 -0.97 -37.59
C THR A 423 6.04 -0.27 -37.91
N ALA A 424 5.37 0.27 -36.90
CA ALA A 424 4.14 1.04 -37.06
C ALA A 424 4.35 2.29 -37.94
N GLY A 425 5.48 2.97 -37.76
CA GLY A 425 5.86 4.13 -38.59
C GLY A 425 6.08 3.80 -40.07
N ARG A 426 6.56 2.59 -40.40
CA ARG A 426 6.70 2.13 -41.79
C ARG A 426 5.36 1.83 -42.44
N ARG A 427 4.44 1.13 -41.74
CA ARG A 427 3.09 0.82 -42.25
C ARG A 427 2.27 2.06 -42.59
N SER A 428 2.39 3.12 -41.79
CA SER A 428 1.70 4.40 -42.02
C SER A 428 2.24 5.20 -43.20
N LYS A 429 3.52 5.06 -43.57
CA LYS A 429 4.10 5.73 -44.75
C LYS A 429 3.72 5.03 -46.05
N THR A 430 3.64 3.71 -46.06
CA THR A 430 3.26 2.95 -47.27
C THR A 430 1.80 3.20 -47.68
N THR A 431 0.91 3.45 -46.74
CA THR A 431 -0.50 3.80 -47.02
C THR A 431 -0.67 5.24 -47.53
N ALA A 432 0.19 6.18 -47.11
CA ALA A 432 0.14 7.58 -47.54
C ALA A 432 0.75 7.84 -48.93
N VAL A 433 1.48 6.88 -49.51
CA VAL A 433 2.08 6.98 -50.86
C VAL A 433 1.19 6.29 -51.92
N ALA A 434 0.11 5.64 -51.50
CA ALA A 434 -0.82 4.90 -52.37
C ALA A 434 -2.11 5.69 -52.70
N THR A 435 -2.16 6.98 -52.39
CA THR A 435 -3.21 7.94 -52.76
C THR A 435 -2.59 9.07 -53.54
#